data_AF-A0A238YNS2-F1
#
_entry.id   AF-A0A238YNS2-F1
#
_cell.length_a   1.000
_cell.length_b   1.000
_cell.length_c   1.000
_cell.angle_alpha   90.00
_cell.angle_beta   90.00
_cell.angle_gamma   90.00
#
_symmetry.space_group_name_H-M   'P 1'
#
loop_
_entity.id
_entity.type
_entity.pdbx_description
1 polymer ?
#
loop_
_entity_poly.entity_id
_entity_poly.type
_entity_poly.pdbx_seq_one_letter_code
_entity_poly.pdbx_strand_id
1 'polypeptide(L)'
;MRIRRVLTLAGVVALVAAAAAVLVTLGRAALTPSSVAAAPAVTDSTWPYYSPAPAESGSPPPAARPGRTATASAVPAVSPAPFVQHFADGPTAGPQPMRRSPTAPLKVPAFVDGCDHNYGTRTQCVPLAFPDGVTGAAGKCSWLAAHGFTGLIVAGRDVQGLDADGDGTACD
;
A
#
# COMPACT_ATOMS: atom_id res chain seq x y z
N MET A 1 -39.66 -25.02 -58.46
CA MET A 1 -39.13 -24.10 -57.42
C MET A 1 -39.26 -24.59 -55.96
N ARG A 2 -39.73 -25.81 -55.65
CA ARG A 2 -39.90 -26.27 -54.25
C ARG A 2 -38.70 -27.03 -53.64
N ILE A 3 -37.76 -27.53 -54.46
CA ILE A 3 -36.68 -28.42 -54.00
C ILE A 3 -35.50 -27.65 -53.38
N ARG A 4 -35.22 -26.42 -53.84
CA ARG A 4 -34.08 -25.61 -53.33
C ARG A 4 -34.30 -25.06 -51.91
N ARG A 5 -35.55 -24.93 -51.45
CA ARG A 5 -35.88 -24.44 -50.08
C ARG A 5 -35.73 -25.50 -49.00
N VAL A 6 -35.78 -26.79 -49.37
CA VAL A 6 -35.66 -27.89 -48.40
C VAL A 6 -34.20 -28.12 -48.00
N LEU A 7 -33.25 -27.96 -48.93
CA LEU A 7 -31.82 -28.07 -48.62
C LEU A 7 -31.32 -26.95 -47.69
N THR A 8 -31.86 -25.73 -47.83
CA THR A 8 -31.48 -24.60 -46.97
C THR A 8 -31.97 -24.75 -45.54
N LEU A 9 -33.13 -25.37 -45.32
CA LEU A 9 -33.66 -25.60 -43.97
C LEU A 9 -32.91 -26.74 -43.25
N ALA A 10 -32.58 -27.83 -43.95
CA ALA A 10 -31.82 -28.94 -43.36
C ALA A 10 -30.40 -28.52 -42.94
N GLY A 11 -29.73 -27.68 -43.75
CA GLY A 11 -28.40 -27.16 -43.43
C GLY A 11 -28.38 -26.24 -42.20
N VAL A 12 -29.39 -25.39 -42.03
CA VAL A 12 -29.49 -24.48 -40.88
C VAL A 12 -29.78 -25.25 -39.59
N VAL A 13 -30.64 -26.28 -39.63
CA VAL A 13 -30.93 -27.11 -38.44
C VAL A 13 -29.70 -27.89 -37.99
N ALA A 14 -28.89 -28.42 -38.91
CA ALA A 14 -27.65 -29.12 -38.58
C ALA A 14 -26.61 -28.18 -37.93
N LEU A 15 -26.53 -26.92 -38.39
CA LEU A 15 -25.60 -25.92 -37.86
C LEU A 15 -25.99 -25.45 -36.45
N VAL A 16 -27.29 -25.28 -36.19
CA VAL A 16 -27.81 -24.93 -34.84
C VAL A 16 -27.59 -26.08 -33.85
N ALA A 17 -27.79 -27.34 -34.28
CA ALA A 17 -27.54 -28.50 -33.44
C ALA A 17 -26.05 -28.65 -33.08
N ALA A 18 -25.14 -28.37 -34.02
CA ALA A 18 -23.70 -28.39 -33.76
C ALA A 18 -23.27 -27.27 -32.80
N ALA A 19 -23.83 -26.06 -32.93
CA ALA A 19 -23.54 -24.95 -32.02
C ALA A 19 -24.04 -25.20 -30.59
N ALA A 20 -25.20 -25.84 -30.42
CA ALA A 20 -25.72 -26.21 -29.11
C ALA A 20 -24.87 -27.28 -28.41
N ALA A 21 -24.31 -28.24 -29.16
CA ALA A 21 -23.43 -29.28 -28.61
C ALA A 21 -22.10 -28.70 -28.09
N VAL A 22 -21.54 -27.69 -28.76
CA VAL A 22 -20.29 -27.02 -28.35
C VAL A 22 -20.49 -26.16 -27.09
N LEU A 23 -21.65 -25.53 -26.93
CA LEU A 23 -21.98 -24.78 -25.71
C LEU A 23 -22.16 -25.68 -24.47
N VAL A 24 -22.68 -26.91 -24.65
CA VAL A 24 -22.85 -27.86 -23.55
C VAL A 24 -21.53 -28.51 -23.11
N THR A 25 -20.57 -28.68 -24.02
CA THR A 25 -19.24 -29.23 -23.68
C THR A 25 -18.32 -28.20 -23.03
N LEU A 26 -18.41 -26.92 -23.41
CA LEU A 26 -17.65 -25.83 -22.76
C LEU A 26 -18.25 -25.40 -21.40
N GLY A 27 -19.56 -25.57 -21.19
CA GLY A 27 -20.22 -25.21 -19.92
C GLY A 27 -19.95 -26.16 -18.75
N ARG A 28 -19.38 -27.35 -18.98
CA ARG A 28 -19.11 -28.36 -17.93
C ARG A 28 -17.76 -28.23 -17.23
N ALA A 29 -16.89 -27.32 -17.67
CA ALA A 29 -15.57 -27.10 -17.06
C ALA A 29 -15.58 -26.10 -15.88
N ALA A 30 -16.72 -25.48 -15.54
CA ALA A 30 -16.78 -24.37 -14.58
C ALA A 30 -17.26 -24.73 -13.15
N LEU A 31 -17.36 -26.00 -12.80
CA LEU A 31 -17.82 -26.44 -11.47
C LEU A 31 -16.79 -27.34 -10.78
N THR A 32 -15.52 -26.93 -10.78
CA THR A 32 -14.62 -27.32 -9.70
C THR A 32 -14.84 -26.36 -8.54
N PRO A 33 -15.31 -26.80 -7.36
CA PRO A 33 -15.27 -25.96 -6.18
C PRO A 33 -13.80 -25.66 -5.89
N SER A 34 -13.40 -24.42 -6.10
CA SER A 34 -12.12 -23.91 -5.62
C SER A 34 -12.05 -24.23 -4.13
N SER A 35 -11.07 -25.07 -3.77
CA SER A 35 -10.66 -25.26 -2.39
C SER A 35 -10.58 -23.90 -1.72
N VAL A 36 -11.41 -23.69 -0.70
CA VAL A 36 -11.32 -22.50 0.14
C VAL A 36 -9.93 -22.56 0.75
N ALA A 37 -9.02 -21.74 0.23
CA ALA A 37 -7.73 -21.50 0.86
C ALA A 37 -8.04 -21.11 2.31
N ALA A 38 -7.47 -21.85 3.25
CA ALA A 38 -7.55 -21.53 4.67
C ALA A 38 -7.26 -20.03 4.83
N ALA A 39 -8.12 -19.34 5.58
CA ALA A 39 -7.88 -17.94 5.92
C ALA A 39 -6.43 -17.81 6.40
N PRO A 40 -5.67 -16.80 5.92
CA PRO A 40 -4.35 -16.57 6.47
C PRO A 40 -4.50 -16.44 7.98
N ALA A 41 -3.72 -17.22 8.72
CA ALA A 41 -3.55 -16.99 10.13
C ALA A 41 -3.26 -15.50 10.31
N VAL A 42 -3.94 -14.86 11.26
CA VAL A 42 -3.63 -13.49 11.68
C VAL A 42 -2.15 -13.49 12.01
N THR A 43 -1.33 -13.00 11.08
CA THR A 43 0.05 -12.67 11.37
C THR A 43 -0.05 -11.54 12.36
N ASP A 44 0.33 -11.84 13.59
CA ASP A 44 0.60 -10.86 14.63
C ASP A 44 1.32 -9.70 13.96
N SER A 45 0.68 -8.53 13.97
CA SER A 45 1.17 -7.39 13.23
C SER A 45 2.49 -6.99 13.84
N THR A 46 3.60 -7.39 13.19
CA THR A 46 4.96 -6.97 13.51
C THR A 46 5.13 -5.51 13.08
N TRP A 47 4.31 -4.62 13.63
CA TRP A 47 4.76 -3.28 13.89
C TRP A 47 6.01 -3.40 14.77
N PRO A 48 7.04 -2.57 14.57
CA PRO A 48 8.15 -2.49 15.49
C PRO A 48 7.66 -1.82 16.78
N TYR A 49 6.83 -2.53 17.55
CA TYR A 49 6.72 -2.28 18.97
C TYR A 49 8.09 -2.61 19.51
N TYR A 50 8.82 -1.55 19.82
CA TYR A 50 9.98 -1.58 20.69
C TYR A 50 9.60 -2.40 21.93
N SER A 51 9.97 -3.68 21.93
CA SER A 51 9.92 -4.48 23.15
C SER A 51 10.91 -3.81 24.08
N PRO A 52 10.49 -3.22 25.21
CA PRO A 52 11.46 -2.83 26.21
C PRO A 52 12.18 -4.12 26.61
N ALA A 53 13.50 -4.13 26.45
CA ALA A 53 14.32 -5.25 26.88
C ALA A 53 13.93 -5.62 28.33
N PRO A 54 13.82 -6.90 28.69
CA PRO A 54 13.67 -7.28 30.09
C PRO A 54 14.84 -6.63 30.84
N ALA A 55 14.52 -5.86 31.88
CA ALA A 55 15.53 -5.20 32.69
C ALA A 55 16.53 -6.25 33.16
N GLU A 56 17.72 -6.22 32.57
CA GLU A 56 18.83 -7.06 32.96
C GLU A 56 19.09 -6.73 34.42
N SER A 57 18.75 -7.67 35.29
CA SER A 57 19.03 -7.58 36.72
C SER A 57 20.54 -7.70 36.87
N GLY A 58 21.25 -6.59 36.64
CA GLY A 58 22.67 -6.48 36.88
C GLY A 58 22.92 -6.80 38.35
N SER A 59 23.47 -7.99 38.62
CA SER A 59 24.01 -8.28 39.94
C SER A 59 25.13 -7.27 40.22
N PRO A 60 25.05 -6.48 41.30
CA PRO A 60 26.15 -5.60 41.66
C PRO A 60 27.37 -6.46 42.04
N PRO A 61 28.60 -6.00 41.75
CA PRO A 61 29.81 -6.70 42.19
C PRO A 61 29.85 -6.80 43.73
N PRO A 62 30.50 -7.82 44.31
CA PRO A 62 30.62 -7.93 45.75
C PRO A 62 31.41 -6.74 46.30
N ALA A 63 30.71 -5.86 47.02
CA ALA A 63 31.31 -4.68 47.64
C ALA A 63 32.30 -5.11 48.74
N ALA A 64 33.55 -4.68 48.63
CA ALA A 64 34.51 -4.71 49.72
C ALA A 64 33.97 -3.86 50.89
N ARG A 65 33.91 -4.46 52.07
CA ARG A 65 33.28 -3.90 53.28
C ARG A 65 34.16 -2.81 53.91
N PRO A 66 33.74 -1.54 53.99
CA PRO A 66 34.41 -0.55 54.83
C PRO A 66 33.83 -0.58 56.25
N GLY A 67 34.69 -0.25 57.21
CA GLY A 67 34.43 -0.28 58.65
C GLY A 67 33.18 0.48 59.08
N ARG A 68 32.52 -0.09 60.09
CA ARG A 68 31.33 0.44 60.74
C ARG A 68 31.68 1.71 61.51
N THR A 69 31.29 2.87 60.99
CA THR A 69 31.28 4.13 61.75
C THR A 69 30.04 4.94 61.40
N ALA A 70 29.35 5.38 62.46
CA ALA A 70 28.20 6.28 62.51
C ALA A 70 26.89 5.79 61.85
N THR A 71 25.88 5.58 62.69
CA THR A 71 24.47 5.54 62.37
C THR A 71 24.07 6.85 61.68
N ALA A 72 24.13 6.88 60.35
CA ALA A 72 23.35 7.83 59.58
C ALA A 72 21.88 7.41 59.73
N SER A 73 21.08 8.22 60.41
CA SER A 73 19.63 8.10 60.33
C SER A 73 19.26 8.08 58.85
N ALA A 74 18.75 6.94 58.38
CA ALA A 74 18.19 6.84 57.05
C ALA A 74 17.02 7.83 56.98
N VAL A 75 17.22 8.96 56.31
CA VAL A 75 16.12 9.81 55.90
C VAL A 75 15.24 8.91 55.03
N PRO A 76 13.96 8.68 55.37
CA PRO A 76 13.10 7.88 54.52
C PRO A 76 13.10 8.52 53.13
N ALA A 77 13.45 7.75 52.11
CA ALA A 77 13.39 8.20 50.74
C ALA A 77 11.93 8.51 50.43
N VAL A 78 11.59 9.80 50.39
CA VAL A 78 10.27 10.24 49.92
C VAL A 78 10.29 10.06 48.41
N SER A 79 9.64 9.00 47.93
CA SER A 79 9.39 8.83 46.51
C SER A 79 8.66 10.08 45.99
N PRO A 80 9.17 10.75 44.94
CA PRO A 80 8.48 11.92 44.39
C PRO A 80 7.10 11.49 43.88
N ALA A 81 6.12 12.38 44.05
CA ALA A 81 4.79 12.17 43.49
C ALA A 81 4.89 11.98 41.96
N PRO A 82 4.07 11.10 41.36
CA PRO A 82 4.06 10.93 39.92
C PRO A 82 3.68 12.24 39.23
N PHE A 83 4.33 12.55 38.12
CA PHE A 83 3.93 13.65 37.26
C PHE A 83 2.64 13.26 36.52
N VAL A 84 1.52 13.84 36.95
CA VAL A 84 0.22 13.62 36.32
C VAL A 84 0.07 14.62 35.17
N GLN A 85 -0.15 14.10 33.97
CA GLN A 85 -0.43 14.93 32.81
C GLN A 85 -1.85 15.47 32.86
N HIS A 86 -2.06 16.69 32.37
CA HIS A 86 -3.33 17.41 32.37
C HIS A 86 -4.52 16.69 31.69
N PHE A 87 -4.28 15.62 30.94
CA PHE A 87 -5.33 14.79 30.34
C PHE A 87 -5.77 13.61 31.22
N ALA A 88 -5.05 13.32 32.32
CA ALA A 88 -5.32 12.18 33.19
C ALA A 88 -6.65 12.30 33.94
N ASP A 89 -7.10 13.53 34.20
CA ASP A 89 -8.40 13.83 34.81
C ASP A 89 -9.54 13.91 33.78
N GLY A 90 -9.25 13.55 32.52
CA GLY A 90 -10.16 13.67 31.39
C GLY A 90 -10.21 15.08 30.79
N PRO A 91 -10.85 15.23 29.61
CA PRO A 91 -11.00 16.53 28.99
C PRO A 91 -11.88 17.44 29.85
N THR A 92 -11.35 18.60 30.23
CA THR A 92 -12.09 19.64 30.96
C THR A 92 -13.09 20.38 30.07
N ALA A 93 -12.91 20.31 28.75
CA ALA A 93 -13.83 20.88 27.76
C ALA A 93 -14.81 19.83 27.24
N GLY A 94 -16.06 20.22 27.05
CA GLY A 94 -17.07 19.39 26.40
C GLY A 94 -16.75 19.11 24.92
N PRO A 95 -17.32 18.04 24.33
CA PRO A 95 -17.14 17.74 22.91
C PRO A 95 -17.56 18.91 22.02
N GLN A 96 -16.77 19.18 20.98
CA GLN A 96 -17.15 20.17 19.97
C GLN A 96 -18.36 19.68 19.17
N PRO A 97 -19.28 20.58 18.77
CA PRO A 97 -20.40 20.21 17.92
C PRO A 97 -19.90 19.69 16.57
N MET A 98 -20.59 18.70 16.02
CA MET A 98 -20.26 18.12 14.71
C MET A 98 -20.29 19.21 13.62
N ARG A 99 -19.19 19.36 12.89
CA ARG A 99 -19.15 20.23 11.72
C ARG A 99 -19.88 19.58 10.56
N ARG A 100 -20.51 20.38 9.70
CA ARG A 100 -21.13 19.88 8.46
C ARG A 100 -20.03 19.32 7.55
N SER A 101 -20.33 18.22 6.86
CA SER A 101 -19.46 17.70 5.82
C SER A 101 -19.26 18.75 4.72
N PRO A 102 -18.03 18.94 4.22
CA PRO A 102 -17.78 19.78 3.07
C PRO A 102 -18.60 19.30 1.87
N THR A 103 -19.33 20.20 1.21
CA THR A 103 -20.11 19.91 0.00
C THR A 103 -19.34 20.17 -1.29
N ALA A 104 -18.25 20.94 -1.22
CA ALA A 104 -17.39 21.17 -2.37
C ALA A 104 -16.44 19.98 -2.58
N PRO A 105 -16.17 19.57 -3.83
CA PRO A 105 -15.16 18.57 -4.10
C PRO A 105 -13.79 19.07 -3.64
N LEU A 106 -13.09 18.24 -2.86
CA LEU A 106 -11.73 18.54 -2.46
C LEU A 106 -10.83 18.46 -3.68
N LYS A 107 -10.24 19.59 -4.07
CA LYS A 107 -9.24 19.63 -5.13
C LYS A 107 -7.91 19.18 -4.54
N VAL A 108 -7.54 17.93 -4.78
CA VAL A 108 -6.21 17.41 -4.46
C VAL A 108 -5.30 17.63 -5.69
N PRO A 109 -4.15 18.31 -5.55
CA PRO A 109 -3.18 18.43 -6.63
C PRO A 109 -2.70 17.05 -7.10
N ALA A 110 -2.37 16.91 -8.38
CA ALA A 110 -1.93 15.64 -8.97
C ALA A 110 -0.63 15.07 -8.34
N PHE A 111 0.13 15.93 -7.65
CA PHE A 111 1.50 15.72 -7.19
C PHE A 111 1.65 15.89 -5.67
N VAL A 112 0.57 15.67 -4.91
CA VAL A 112 0.52 15.97 -3.48
C VAL A 112 1.54 15.16 -2.66
N ASP A 113 1.92 13.99 -3.14
CA ASP A 113 2.91 13.09 -2.54
C ASP A 113 4.31 13.23 -3.13
N GLY A 114 4.54 14.21 -4.02
CA GLY A 114 5.82 14.42 -4.70
C GLY A 114 6.11 13.42 -5.82
N CYS A 115 5.14 12.57 -6.15
CA CYS A 115 5.22 11.57 -7.20
C CYS A 115 4.41 12.02 -8.42
N ASP A 116 4.86 11.61 -9.59
CA ASP A 116 4.09 11.69 -10.82
C ASP A 116 3.45 10.34 -11.13
N HIS A 117 2.15 10.26 -10.90
CA HIS A 117 1.35 9.07 -11.18
C HIS A 117 0.85 8.99 -12.62
N ASN A 118 1.29 9.90 -13.50
CA ASN A 118 0.95 9.80 -14.93
C ASN A 118 1.79 8.74 -15.66
N TYR A 119 2.83 8.19 -15.03
CA TYR A 119 3.73 7.20 -15.64
C TYR A 119 3.68 5.87 -14.92
N GLY A 120 3.58 4.79 -15.71
CA GLY A 120 3.58 3.42 -15.23
C GLY A 120 2.25 3.01 -14.60
N THR A 121 2.33 2.22 -13.53
CA THR A 121 1.14 1.70 -12.83
C THR A 121 0.62 2.68 -11.78
N ARG A 122 -0.63 2.51 -11.34
CA ARG A 122 -1.25 3.34 -10.28
C ARG A 122 -0.45 3.39 -8.96
N THR A 123 0.44 2.43 -8.72
CA THR A 123 1.25 2.33 -7.50
C THR A 123 2.68 2.79 -7.71
N GLN A 124 3.06 3.14 -8.94
CA GLN A 124 4.42 3.52 -9.29
C GLN A 124 4.59 5.03 -9.08
N CYS A 125 5.49 5.39 -8.17
CA CYS A 125 5.85 6.77 -7.90
C CYS A 125 7.06 7.16 -8.76
N VAL A 126 6.84 7.84 -9.89
CA VAL A 126 7.94 8.46 -10.63
C VAL A 126 8.30 9.79 -9.97
N PRO A 127 9.57 10.06 -9.64
CA PRO A 127 9.94 11.30 -8.96
C PRO A 127 9.71 12.51 -9.86
N LEU A 128 9.17 13.60 -9.28
CA LEU A 128 9.03 14.89 -9.97
C LEU A 128 10.34 15.69 -10.01
N ALA A 129 11.24 15.42 -9.05
CA ALA A 129 12.53 16.08 -8.92
C ALA A 129 13.65 15.06 -9.08
N PHE A 130 14.57 15.34 -10.00
CA PHE A 130 15.75 14.53 -10.22
C PHE A 130 16.97 15.17 -9.55
N PRO A 131 18.02 14.40 -9.23
CA PRO A 131 19.28 14.95 -8.73
C PRO A 131 19.88 15.99 -9.67
N ASP A 132 20.71 16.87 -9.12
CA ASP A 132 21.43 17.88 -9.90
C ASP A 132 22.24 17.23 -11.02
N GLY A 133 22.19 17.82 -12.21
CA GLY A 133 22.85 17.30 -13.42
C GLY A 133 22.01 16.31 -14.23
N VAL A 134 20.88 15.82 -13.71
CA VAL A 134 19.92 15.03 -14.48
C VAL A 134 18.91 15.96 -15.15
N THR A 135 19.20 16.31 -16.41
CA THR A 135 18.38 17.24 -17.18
C THR A 135 17.96 16.67 -18.53
N GLY A 136 16.84 17.16 -19.06
CA GLY A 136 16.29 16.69 -20.33
C GLY A 136 15.67 15.30 -20.23
N ALA A 137 14.89 14.93 -21.25
CA ALA A 137 14.20 13.64 -21.31
C ALA A 137 15.18 12.45 -21.22
N ALA A 138 16.22 12.45 -22.08
CA ALA A 138 17.20 11.37 -22.12
C ALA A 138 17.97 11.17 -20.81
N GLY A 139 18.34 12.27 -20.13
CA GLY A 139 19.02 12.20 -18.84
C GLY A 139 18.11 11.63 -17.74
N LYS A 140 16.87 12.11 -17.68
CA LYS A 140 15.86 11.58 -16.76
C LYS A 140 15.59 10.10 -17.03
N CYS A 141 15.40 9.71 -18.28
CA CYS A 141 15.17 8.32 -18.67
C CYS A 141 16.34 7.41 -18.32
N SER A 142 17.58 7.87 -18.53
CA SER A 142 18.77 7.12 -18.11
C SER A 142 18.82 6.92 -16.59
N TRP A 143 18.47 7.97 -15.83
CA TRP A 143 18.39 7.89 -14.38
C TRP A 143 17.28 6.92 -13.93
N LEU A 144 16.10 7.00 -14.54
CA LEU A 144 14.95 6.15 -14.25
C LEU A 144 15.28 4.67 -14.49
N ALA A 145 15.86 4.36 -15.65
CA ALA A 145 16.29 3.00 -15.98
C ALA A 145 17.31 2.46 -14.97
N ALA A 146 18.30 3.29 -14.58
CA ALA A 146 19.30 2.90 -13.58
C ALA A 146 18.71 2.64 -12.18
N HIS A 147 17.54 3.21 -11.88
CA HIS A 147 16.82 3.03 -10.61
C HIS A 147 15.66 2.02 -10.72
N GLY A 148 15.57 1.27 -11.82
CA GLY A 148 14.60 0.18 -11.98
C GLY A 148 13.20 0.64 -12.41
N PHE A 149 13.06 1.87 -12.89
CA PHE A 149 11.82 2.31 -13.53
C PHE A 149 11.84 1.82 -14.99
N THR A 150 11.01 0.82 -15.28
CA THR A 150 10.87 0.23 -16.62
C THR A 150 9.40 0.10 -16.99
N GLY A 151 9.08 0.16 -18.28
CA GLY A 151 7.71 -0.02 -18.77
C GLY A 151 6.76 1.09 -18.33
N LEU A 152 7.22 2.34 -18.47
CA LEU A 152 6.49 3.52 -18.02
C LEU A 152 5.41 3.91 -19.02
N ILE A 153 4.24 3.28 -18.94
CA ILE A 153 3.08 3.67 -19.76
C ILE A 153 2.56 5.04 -19.33
N VAL A 154 2.33 5.93 -20.27
CA VAL A 154 1.78 7.27 -20.01
C VAL A 154 0.26 7.17 -19.89
N ALA A 155 -0.25 7.20 -18.67
CA ALA A 155 -1.69 7.11 -18.36
C ALA A 155 -2.42 8.46 -18.44
N GLY A 156 -1.67 9.56 -18.43
CA GLY A 156 -2.20 10.92 -18.35
C GLY A 156 -1.46 11.89 -19.26
N ARG A 157 -1.27 13.11 -18.77
CA ARG A 157 -0.46 14.10 -19.48
C ARG A 157 1.02 13.79 -19.22
N ASP A 158 1.84 13.83 -20.27
CA ASP A 158 3.29 13.78 -20.16
C ASP A 158 3.82 15.13 -19.62
N VAL A 159 3.72 15.34 -18.30
CA VAL A 159 4.11 16.60 -17.65
C VAL A 159 5.62 16.77 -17.61
N GLN A 160 6.37 15.67 -17.55
CA GLN A 160 7.82 15.68 -17.41
C GLN A 160 8.58 15.59 -18.75
N GLY A 161 7.88 15.33 -19.85
CA GLY A 161 8.48 15.20 -21.17
C GLY A 161 9.29 13.90 -21.30
N LEU A 162 8.84 12.80 -20.71
CA LEU A 162 9.54 11.52 -20.73
C LEU A 162 9.18 10.67 -21.95
N ASP A 163 8.06 10.98 -22.60
CA ASP A 163 7.57 10.38 -23.83
C ASP A 163 7.78 11.40 -24.96
N ALA A 164 8.99 11.41 -25.51
CA ALA A 164 9.43 12.47 -26.43
C ALA A 164 8.84 12.33 -27.83
N ASP A 165 8.49 11.11 -28.25
CA ASP A 165 7.91 10.80 -29.55
C ASP A 165 6.37 10.70 -29.51
N GLY A 166 5.79 10.59 -28.31
CA GLY A 166 4.35 10.64 -28.06
C GLY A 166 3.66 9.30 -28.35
N ASP A 167 4.36 8.19 -28.24
CA ASP A 167 3.83 6.85 -28.53
C ASP A 167 3.00 6.27 -27.37
N GLY A 168 3.02 6.94 -26.21
CA GLY A 168 2.34 6.52 -24.99
C GLY A 168 3.20 5.71 -24.03
N THR A 169 4.49 5.54 -24.35
CA THR A 169 5.50 4.85 -23.55
C THR A 169 6.64 5.82 -23.26
N ALA A 170 6.84 6.14 -21.98
CA ALA A 170 7.97 6.96 -21.59
C ALA A 170 9.26 6.13 -21.58
N CYS A 171 10.35 6.78 -22.01
CA CYS A 171 11.72 6.27 -21.94
C CYS A 171 11.96 4.94 -22.69
N ASP A 172 11.49 4.87 -23.93
CA ASP A 172 11.71 3.76 -24.87
C ASP A 172 12.97 3.92 -25.75
#